data_AF-A0A1X2H8H5-F1
#
_entry.id   AF-A0A1X2H8H5-F1
#
_cell.length_a   1.000
_cell.length_b   1.000
_cell.length_c   1.000
_cell.angle_alpha   90.00
_cell.angle_beta   90.00
_cell.angle_gamma   90.00
#
_symmetry.space_group_name_H-M   'P 1'
#
loop_
_entity.id
_entity.type
_entity.pdbx_description
1 polymer ?
#
loop_
_entity_poly.entity_id
_entity_poly.type
_entity_poly.pdbx_seq_one_letter_code
_entity_poly.pdbx_strand_id
1 'polypeptide(L)'
;MAVPFFAEHLANIQSIRATLCSAPDYPVPEKLRIVNQTLTLGSVSVVPFESVGIRVEPTVVGLTHHDTCLWDFKLTTRQSLQTQGDLPAVWSARDLKDTKQIVCRACQQSLAEAPVFQSKDLPSEHWYELVECWICHETKPEEHRARMQPIGARQDMILVGTTYLLLHPDNTKHLQVDEARLRNVNWDQGLQTRWLPVHCQQCGADIGEGQYKRDENGTPALLASKLYKYAVSIPSQTSCPVFMDFLTHDLVSAAKAHATYRFLIQGRKDNKTYALMWLFNWDTNIIYNHGFQDGGSAVHHKRGKDRNAKRGRS
;
A
#
# COMPACT_ATOMS: atom_id res chain seq x y z
N MET A 1 29.50 10.81 -26.28
CA MET A 1 29.33 9.49 -25.64
C MET A 1 28.52 9.73 -24.38
N ALA A 2 27.41 9.01 -24.18
CA ALA A 2 26.59 9.19 -22.98
C ALA A 2 27.34 8.59 -21.79
N VAL A 3 27.43 9.33 -20.68
CA VAL A 3 28.04 8.87 -19.42
C VAL A 3 27.01 7.98 -18.73
N PRO A 4 27.22 6.66 -18.59
CA PRO A 4 26.26 5.80 -17.90
C PRO A 4 26.06 6.24 -16.45
N PHE A 5 24.80 6.34 -16.05
CA PHE A 5 24.41 6.81 -14.72
C PHE A 5 23.21 6.05 -14.19
N PHE A 6 23.28 5.70 -12.91
CA PHE A 6 22.23 5.08 -12.12
C PHE A 6 22.25 5.69 -10.71
N ALA A 7 21.09 5.88 -10.11
CA ALA A 7 21.00 6.35 -8.74
C ALA A 7 19.70 5.91 -8.05
N GLU A 8 19.81 5.71 -6.74
CA GLU A 8 18.70 5.49 -5.82
C GLU A 8 18.50 6.74 -4.98
N HIS A 9 17.31 7.34 -5.05
CA HIS A 9 16.90 8.44 -4.19
C HIS A 9 16.10 7.91 -3.00
N LEU A 10 16.70 8.04 -1.82
CA LEU A 10 16.16 7.68 -0.51
C LEU A 10 15.58 8.94 0.13
N ALA A 11 14.29 9.18 -0.11
CA ALA A 11 13.63 10.43 0.27
C ALA A 11 13.60 10.65 1.80
N ASN A 12 13.47 9.56 2.59
CA ASN A 12 13.44 9.60 4.05
C ASN A 12 14.70 10.20 4.69
N ILE A 13 15.87 9.89 4.14
CA ILE A 13 17.17 10.34 4.65
C ILE A 13 17.80 11.42 3.75
N GLN A 14 16.99 11.99 2.86
CA GLN A 14 17.36 13.11 1.98
C GLN A 14 18.66 12.83 1.20
N SER A 15 18.79 11.61 0.68
CA SER A 15 20.04 11.11 0.11
C SER A 15 19.80 10.52 -1.27
N ILE A 16 20.67 10.84 -2.22
CA ILE A 16 20.82 10.08 -3.46
C ILE A 16 22.12 9.29 -3.36
N ARG A 17 22.06 7.99 -3.61
CA ARG A 17 23.24 7.14 -3.84
C ARG A 17 23.36 6.95 -5.34
N ALA A 18 24.46 7.37 -5.92
CA ALA A 18 24.63 7.42 -7.36
C ALA A 18 25.90 6.70 -7.79
N THR A 19 25.81 6.06 -8.95
CA THR A 19 26.89 5.37 -9.64
C THR A 19 26.98 5.91 -11.05
N LEU A 20 28.18 6.29 -11.48
CA LEU A 20 28.46 6.64 -12.87
C LEU A 20 29.63 5.85 -13.44
N CYS A 21 29.66 5.69 -14.76
CA CYS A 21 30.78 5.07 -15.47
C CYS A 21 31.52 6.12 -16.30
N SER A 22 32.85 6.10 -16.25
CA SER A 22 33.73 7.01 -16.98
C SER A 22 34.89 6.25 -17.64
N ALA A 23 35.59 6.89 -18.58
CA ALA A 23 36.83 6.31 -19.11
C ALA A 23 37.89 6.19 -18.01
N PRO A 24 38.77 5.17 -18.02
CA PRO A 24 39.69 4.89 -16.91
C PRO A 24 40.57 6.05 -16.46
N ASP A 25 41.03 6.88 -17.41
CA ASP A 25 41.91 8.01 -17.14
C ASP A 25 41.17 9.35 -17.03
N TYR A 26 39.83 9.34 -16.96
CA TYR A 26 39.06 10.56 -16.89
C TYR A 26 39.07 11.16 -15.47
N PRO A 27 39.40 12.45 -15.28
CA PRO A 27 39.52 13.06 -13.96
C PRO A 27 38.14 13.39 -13.35
N VAL A 28 37.39 12.35 -12.97
CA VAL A 28 36.03 12.48 -12.39
C VAL A 28 35.98 13.41 -11.16
N PRO A 29 36.88 13.32 -10.17
CA PRO A 29 36.83 14.18 -8.97
C PRO A 29 36.86 15.69 -9.26
N GLU A 30 37.59 16.08 -10.31
CA GLU A 30 37.75 17.48 -10.71
C GLU A 30 36.59 17.98 -11.56
N LYS A 31 35.98 17.08 -12.34
CA LYS A 31 35.02 17.41 -13.40
C LYS A 31 33.57 17.14 -13.02
N LEU A 32 33.31 16.35 -11.97
CA LEU A 32 31.96 16.04 -11.49
C LEU A 32 31.42 17.20 -10.66
N ARG A 33 30.33 17.83 -11.14
CA ARG A 33 29.70 18.99 -10.50
C ARG A 33 28.19 18.96 -10.70
N ILE A 34 27.48 19.61 -9.81
CA ILE A 34 26.07 19.94 -10.00
C ILE A 34 26.01 21.40 -10.46
N VAL A 35 25.48 21.61 -11.66
CA VAL A 35 25.30 22.94 -12.26
C VAL A 35 23.83 23.09 -12.63
N ASN A 36 23.15 24.11 -12.11
CA ASN A 36 21.72 24.36 -12.37
C ASN A 36 20.85 23.10 -12.21
N GLN A 37 20.91 22.46 -11.04
CA GLN A 37 20.18 21.22 -10.73
C GLN A 37 20.42 20.04 -11.70
N THR A 38 21.53 20.08 -12.44
CA THR A 38 21.91 19.04 -13.39
C THR A 38 23.26 18.46 -12.97
N LEU A 39 23.35 17.13 -12.87
CA LEU A 39 24.62 16.46 -12.72
C LEU A 39 25.41 16.56 -14.01
N THR A 40 26.62 17.10 -13.93
CA THR A 40 27.51 17.29 -15.07
C THR A 40 28.86 16.62 -14.81
N LEU A 41 29.42 16.02 -15.86
CA LEU A 41 30.78 15.50 -15.86
C LEU A 41 31.56 16.24 -16.95
N GLY A 42 32.31 17.27 -16.57
CA GLY A 42 32.93 18.20 -17.51
C GLY A 42 31.89 18.99 -18.29
N SER A 43 31.89 18.89 -19.62
CA SER A 43 30.89 19.53 -20.48
C SER A 43 29.66 18.65 -20.76
N VAL A 44 29.62 17.43 -20.23
CA VAL A 44 28.53 16.48 -20.48
C VAL A 44 27.46 16.59 -19.40
N SER A 45 26.23 16.87 -19.82
CA SER A 45 25.05 16.74 -18.96
C SER A 45 24.72 15.27 -18.77
N VAL A 46 24.75 14.79 -17.53
CA VAL A 46 24.50 13.38 -17.17
C VAL A 46 23.03 13.14 -16.86
N VAL A 47 22.47 13.94 -15.94
CA VAL A 47 21.04 13.87 -15.57
C VAL A 47 20.54 15.23 -15.03
N PRO A 48 19.42 15.77 -15.54
CA PRO A 48 18.76 16.94 -14.96
C PRO A 48 17.79 16.50 -13.84
N PHE A 49 18.07 16.83 -12.58
CA PHE A 49 17.25 16.39 -11.44
C PHE A 49 15.86 17.04 -11.40
N GLU A 50 15.70 18.23 -11.99
CA GLU A 50 14.39 18.90 -12.12
C GLU A 50 13.40 18.08 -12.95
N SER A 51 13.87 17.33 -13.95
CA SER A 51 13.01 16.46 -14.76
C SER A 51 12.37 15.32 -13.95
N VAL A 52 12.96 15.00 -12.80
CA VAL A 52 12.50 13.96 -11.87
C VAL A 52 11.88 14.58 -10.61
N GLY A 53 11.68 15.90 -10.58
CA GLY A 53 11.08 16.60 -9.45
C GLY A 53 11.93 16.66 -8.19
N ILE A 54 13.25 16.42 -8.29
CA ILE A 54 14.16 16.38 -7.13
C ILE A 54 15.05 17.62 -7.12
N ARG A 55 15.21 18.25 -5.96
CA ARG A 55 16.21 19.30 -5.74
C ARG A 55 17.40 18.75 -4.98
N VAL A 56 18.58 18.82 -5.59
CA VAL A 56 19.86 18.42 -5.00
C VAL A 56 20.63 19.62 -4.46
N GLU A 57 21.38 19.42 -3.39
CA GLU A 57 22.44 20.34 -2.95
C GLU A 57 23.61 20.26 -3.94
N PRO A 58 24.39 21.34 -4.13
CA PRO A 58 25.49 21.36 -5.08
C PRO A 58 26.70 20.49 -4.68
N THR A 59 26.65 19.83 -3.53
CA THR A 59 27.78 19.10 -2.94
C THR A 59 27.72 17.61 -3.26
N VAL A 60 28.83 17.09 -3.81
CA VAL A 60 29.07 15.66 -3.99
C VAL A 60 29.91 15.15 -2.82
N VAL A 61 29.49 14.05 -2.18
CA VAL A 61 30.15 13.49 -0.99
C VAL A 61 30.46 12.02 -1.21
N GLY A 62 31.55 11.52 -0.60
CA GLY A 62 31.85 10.08 -0.57
C GLY A 62 32.18 9.49 -1.94
N LEU A 63 32.83 10.27 -2.81
CA LEU A 63 33.25 9.82 -4.12
C LEU A 63 34.28 8.69 -3.99
N THR A 64 33.91 7.50 -4.46
CA THR A 64 34.70 6.27 -4.37
C THR A 64 34.85 5.68 -5.77
N HIS A 65 36.07 5.28 -6.15
CA HIS A 65 36.36 4.65 -7.43
C HIS A 65 36.33 3.12 -7.28
N HIS A 66 35.60 2.46 -8.17
CA HIS A 66 35.44 1.02 -8.24
C HIS A 66 35.88 0.53 -9.63
N ASP A 67 36.65 -0.56 -9.68
CA ASP A 67 37.24 -1.10 -10.92
C ASP A 67 37.95 -0.02 -11.76
N THR A 68 38.07 -0.21 -13.08
CA THR A 68 38.71 0.81 -13.94
C THR A 68 37.78 1.96 -14.31
N CYS A 69 36.46 1.84 -14.18
CA CYS A 69 35.53 2.81 -14.79
C CYS A 69 34.37 3.30 -13.92
N LEU A 70 34.07 2.66 -12.78
CA LEU A 70 32.87 2.96 -11.98
C LEU A 70 33.18 3.93 -10.83
N TRP A 71 32.25 4.82 -10.55
CA TRP A 71 32.37 5.81 -9.48
C TRP A 71 31.07 5.91 -8.70
N ASP A 72 31.16 5.66 -7.39
CA ASP A 72 30.05 5.78 -6.46
C ASP A 72 30.18 7.07 -5.66
N PHE A 73 29.05 7.74 -5.42
CA PHE A 73 28.99 8.96 -4.63
C PHE A 73 27.60 9.18 -4.06
N LYS A 74 27.53 10.12 -3.11
CA LYS A 74 26.31 10.54 -2.45
C LYS A 74 26.03 12.01 -2.74
N LEU A 75 24.75 12.32 -2.99
CA LEU A 75 24.22 13.67 -3.01
C LEU A 75 23.20 13.85 -1.87
N THR A 76 23.11 15.06 -1.35
CA THR A 76 22.05 15.44 -0.42
C THR A 76 20.92 16.12 -1.18
N THR A 77 19.68 15.82 -0.85
CA THR A 77 18.51 16.47 -1.46
C THR A 77 17.90 17.48 -0.51
N ARG A 78 17.49 18.64 -1.03
CA ARG A 78 16.55 19.51 -0.31
C ARG A 78 15.15 18.99 -0.56
N GLN A 79 14.37 18.77 0.50
CA GLN A 79 12.96 18.41 0.36
C GLN A 79 12.26 19.38 -0.60
N SER A 80 11.77 18.84 -1.72
CA SER A 80 10.50 19.31 -2.26
C SER A 80 9.47 19.05 -1.16
N LEU A 81 8.68 20.05 -0.78
CA LEU A 81 7.49 19.92 0.08
C LEU A 81 6.39 19.05 -0.58
N GLN A 82 6.76 18.08 -1.42
CA GLN A 82 5.93 16.92 -1.59
C GLN A 82 6.05 16.15 -0.28
N THR A 83 5.14 16.47 0.65
CA THR A 83 4.58 15.48 1.56
C THR A 83 4.59 14.17 0.81
N GLN A 84 5.40 13.20 1.28
CA GLN A 84 5.39 11.84 0.73
C GLN A 84 3.93 11.51 0.47
N GLY A 85 3.54 11.41 -0.81
CA GLY A 85 2.13 11.52 -1.17
C GLY A 85 1.36 10.50 -0.36
N ASP A 86 0.64 10.95 0.66
CA ASP A 86 -0.35 10.11 1.29
C ASP A 86 -1.23 9.68 0.12
N LEU A 87 -1.32 8.36 -0.07
CA LEU A 87 -2.09 7.80 -1.17
C LEU A 87 -3.45 8.50 -1.14
N PRO A 88 -3.90 9.07 -2.27
CA PRO A 88 -5.08 9.94 -2.26
C PRO A 88 -6.25 9.18 -1.65
N ALA A 89 -6.75 9.67 -0.53
CA ALA A 89 -7.84 9.04 0.18
C ALA A 89 -9.09 9.07 -0.71
N VAL A 90 -9.62 7.89 -1.05
CA VAL A 90 -10.84 7.82 -1.86
C VAL A 90 -12.03 8.03 -0.94
N TRP A 91 -12.78 9.11 -1.18
CA TRP A 91 -13.89 9.60 -0.34
C TRP A 91 -13.47 9.93 1.09
N SER A 92 -13.35 11.23 1.35
CA SER A 92 -13.37 11.83 2.68
C SER A 92 -14.81 12.03 3.17
N ALA A 93 -14.98 12.34 4.45
CA ALA A 93 -16.27 12.73 5.00
C ALA A 93 -16.90 13.93 4.28
N ARG A 94 -16.09 14.81 3.68
CA ARG A 94 -16.60 15.94 2.89
C ARG A 94 -17.23 15.50 1.58
N ASP A 95 -16.67 14.47 0.96
CA ASP A 95 -17.19 13.91 -0.30
C ASP A 95 -18.54 13.23 -0.06
N LEU A 96 -18.76 12.68 1.14
CA LEU A 96 -19.94 11.88 1.47
C LEU A 96 -21.13 12.66 2.07
N LYS A 97 -21.09 14.00 2.10
CA LYS A 97 -22.10 14.84 2.79
C LYS A 97 -23.55 14.61 2.39
N ASP A 98 -23.81 14.24 1.14
CA ASP A 98 -25.18 14.04 0.61
C ASP A 98 -25.50 12.56 0.38
N THR A 99 -24.73 11.66 1.01
CA THR A 99 -24.96 10.22 0.89
C THR A 99 -26.25 9.85 1.58
N LYS A 100 -27.15 9.18 0.84
CA LYS A 100 -28.39 8.59 1.38
C LYS A 100 -28.39 7.07 1.30
N GLN A 101 -27.60 6.52 0.39
CA GLN A 101 -27.57 5.11 0.10
C GLN A 101 -26.16 4.67 -0.27
N ILE A 102 -25.80 3.48 0.19
CA ILE A 102 -24.59 2.76 -0.21
C ILE A 102 -25.06 1.44 -0.83
N VAL A 103 -24.61 1.14 -2.04
CA VAL A 103 -25.06 -0.03 -2.80
C VAL A 103 -23.91 -0.99 -3.07
N CYS A 104 -24.24 -2.26 -3.23
CA CYS A 104 -23.30 -3.28 -3.67
C CYS A 104 -22.80 -2.91 -5.06
N ARG A 105 -21.48 -2.85 -5.26
CA ARG A 105 -20.93 -2.55 -6.58
C ARG A 105 -21.29 -3.60 -7.63
N ALA A 106 -21.36 -4.87 -7.25
CA ALA A 106 -21.57 -5.98 -8.17
C ALA A 106 -23.02 -6.08 -8.68
N CYS A 107 -24.03 -5.85 -7.83
CA CYS A 107 -25.44 -6.06 -8.19
C CYS A 107 -26.35 -4.86 -7.91
N GLN A 108 -25.81 -3.74 -7.39
CA GLN A 108 -26.54 -2.53 -7.04
C GLN A 108 -27.60 -2.71 -5.92
N GLN A 109 -27.63 -3.85 -5.23
CA GLN A 109 -28.46 -4.03 -4.03
C GLN A 109 -28.12 -2.97 -3.00
N SER A 110 -29.14 -2.34 -2.42
CA SER A 110 -28.92 -1.43 -1.32
C SER A 110 -28.33 -2.16 -0.12
N LEU A 111 -27.21 -1.68 0.40
CA LEU A 111 -26.52 -2.26 1.56
C LEU A 111 -26.64 -1.39 2.80
N ALA A 112 -26.75 -0.07 2.63
CA ALA A 112 -27.04 0.85 3.71
C ALA A 112 -27.91 2.03 3.26
N GLU A 113 -28.81 2.49 4.12
CA GLU A 113 -29.70 3.62 3.86
C GLU A 113 -29.90 4.50 5.10
N ALA A 114 -30.08 5.80 4.85
CA ALA A 114 -30.52 6.80 5.80
C ALA A 114 -31.19 7.96 5.03
N PRO A 115 -32.02 8.81 5.67
CA PRO A 115 -32.54 10.02 5.04
C PRO A 115 -31.41 10.90 4.46
N VAL A 116 -30.35 11.11 5.26
CA VAL A 116 -29.03 11.67 4.90
C VAL A 116 -28.03 11.19 5.95
N PHE A 117 -26.87 10.69 5.54
CA PHE A 117 -25.80 10.32 6.46
C PHE A 117 -24.96 11.52 6.90
N GLN A 118 -24.74 11.65 8.20
CA GLN A 118 -23.67 12.49 8.73
C GLN A 118 -22.33 11.77 8.55
N SER A 119 -21.34 12.41 7.95
CA SER A 119 -20.03 11.79 7.71
C SER A 119 -18.94 12.43 8.56
N LYS A 120 -18.07 11.61 9.15
CA LYS A 120 -16.87 12.05 9.88
C LYS A 120 -15.67 11.17 9.56
N ASP A 121 -14.53 11.79 9.29
CA ASP A 121 -13.27 11.06 9.08
C ASP A 121 -12.81 10.47 10.42
N LEU A 122 -12.32 9.23 10.38
CA LEU A 122 -11.66 8.62 11.51
C LEU A 122 -10.27 9.26 11.71
N PRO A 123 -9.81 9.44 12.96
CA PRO A 123 -8.50 10.02 13.22
C PRO A 123 -7.35 9.09 12.81
N SER A 124 -7.56 7.77 12.77
CA SER A 124 -6.63 6.77 12.25
C SER A 124 -7.36 5.45 11.90
N GLU A 125 -6.79 4.65 11.00
CA GLU A 125 -7.37 3.35 10.59
C GLU A 125 -7.53 2.37 11.76
N HIS A 126 -6.56 2.36 12.68
CA HIS A 126 -6.56 1.45 13.83
C HIS A 126 -7.29 2.03 15.04
N TRP A 127 -7.87 3.23 14.94
CA TRP A 127 -8.55 3.88 16.06
C TRP A 127 -9.53 2.95 16.77
N TYR A 128 -10.34 2.23 15.99
CA TYR A 128 -11.37 1.36 16.53
C TYR A 128 -10.81 0.16 17.31
N GLU A 129 -9.71 -0.42 16.85
CA GLU A 129 -9.04 -1.58 17.47
C GLU A 129 -8.22 -1.16 18.70
N LEU A 130 -7.68 0.07 18.67
CA LEU A 130 -6.91 0.64 19.77
C LEU A 130 -7.80 0.98 20.97
N VAL A 131 -9.07 1.34 20.77
CA VAL A 131 -10.02 1.62 21.87
C VAL A 131 -10.27 0.37 22.72
N GLU A 132 -10.38 -0.82 22.12
CA GLU A 132 -10.55 -2.07 22.88
C GLU A 132 -9.29 -2.49 23.66
N CYS A 133 -8.11 -2.06 23.19
CA CYS A 133 -6.82 -2.34 23.81
C CYS A 133 -6.36 -1.23 24.78
N TRP A 134 -7.09 -0.11 24.85
CA TRP A 134 -6.73 0.98 25.74
C TRP A 134 -7.03 0.54 27.17
N ILE A 135 -5.97 0.35 27.95
CA ILE A 135 -6.05 0.02 29.37
C ILE A 135 -5.28 1.12 30.08
N CYS A 136 -5.97 2.00 30.82
CA CYS A 136 -5.28 2.81 31.81
C CYS A 136 -4.75 1.88 32.90
N HIS A 137 -3.64 2.24 33.55
CA HIS A 137 -3.03 1.50 34.66
C HIS A 137 -3.91 1.48 35.93
N GLU A 138 -5.21 1.22 35.82
CA GLU A 138 -6.14 1.15 36.93
C GLU A 138 -6.20 -0.27 37.49
N THR A 139 -6.36 -0.35 38.81
CA THR A 139 -6.33 -1.59 39.62
C THR A 139 -7.53 -2.51 39.41
N LYS A 140 -8.47 -2.18 38.50
CA LYS A 140 -9.70 -2.93 38.25
C LYS A 140 -10.02 -3.07 36.74
N PRO A 141 -9.48 -4.10 36.08
CA PRO A 141 -9.64 -4.30 34.64
C PRO A 141 -11.10 -4.45 34.17
N GLU A 142 -11.98 -5.01 35.00
CA GLU A 142 -13.37 -5.27 34.62
C GLU A 142 -14.23 -3.99 34.62
N GLU A 143 -14.05 -3.12 35.61
CA GLU A 143 -14.72 -1.81 35.67
C GLU A 143 -14.26 -0.89 34.53
N HIS A 144 -12.99 -0.96 34.15
CA HIS A 144 -12.42 -0.21 33.04
C HIS A 144 -12.99 -0.68 31.68
N ARG A 145 -13.08 -2.00 31.47
CA ARG A 145 -13.67 -2.60 30.26
C ARG A 145 -15.14 -2.27 30.08
N ALA A 146 -15.90 -2.12 31.18
CA ALA A 146 -17.29 -1.70 31.10
C ALA A 146 -17.44 -0.24 30.65
N ARG A 147 -16.49 0.64 31.02
CA ARG A 147 -16.49 2.07 30.68
C ARG A 147 -15.95 2.38 29.28
N MET A 148 -14.99 1.60 28.80
CA MET A 148 -14.43 1.74 27.44
C MET A 148 -15.16 0.83 26.46
N GLN A 149 -16.44 1.12 26.21
CA GLN A 149 -17.11 0.54 25.05
C GLN A 149 -16.55 1.20 23.77
N PRO A 150 -16.37 0.43 22.68
CA PRO A 150 -15.99 0.99 21.40
C PRO A 150 -16.93 2.13 21.02
N ILE A 151 -16.40 3.26 20.58
CA ILE A 151 -17.21 4.33 20.01
C ILE A 151 -17.68 3.83 18.62
N GLY A 152 -18.82 3.14 18.61
CA GLY A 152 -19.50 2.70 17.39
C GLY A 152 -19.99 3.90 16.56
N ALA A 153 -20.14 3.70 15.26
CA ALA A 153 -20.86 4.63 14.43
C ALA A 153 -22.29 4.77 14.97
N ARG A 154 -22.77 6.00 15.19
CA ARG A 154 -24.17 6.23 15.57
C ARG A 154 -25.09 5.94 14.39
N GLN A 155 -26.36 5.72 14.66
CA GLN A 155 -27.37 5.67 13.60
C GLN A 155 -27.32 6.95 12.75
N ASP A 156 -27.51 6.78 11.44
CA ASP A 156 -27.41 7.80 10.39
C ASP A 156 -26.04 8.49 10.31
N MET A 157 -24.99 7.86 10.83
CA MET A 157 -23.61 8.34 10.74
C MET A 157 -22.71 7.35 10.00
N ILE A 158 -21.84 7.88 9.13
CA ILE A 158 -20.74 7.16 8.51
C ILE A 158 -19.45 7.64 9.17
N LEU A 159 -18.71 6.71 9.76
CA LEU A 159 -17.32 6.93 10.12
C LEU A 159 -16.44 6.48 8.94
N VAL A 160 -15.71 7.42 8.37
CA VAL A 160 -14.94 7.25 7.13
C VAL A 160 -13.51 6.89 7.51
N GLY A 161 -13.14 5.61 7.36
CA GLY A 161 -11.74 5.19 7.33
C GLY A 161 -11.14 5.44 5.96
N THR A 162 -9.87 5.15 5.77
CA THR A 162 -9.21 5.24 4.48
C THR A 162 -9.72 4.15 3.55
N THR A 163 -9.74 2.90 4.01
CA THR A 163 -10.11 1.75 3.17
C THR A 163 -11.57 1.27 3.31
N TYR A 164 -12.30 1.79 4.30
CA TYR A 164 -13.64 1.33 4.61
C TYR A 164 -14.58 2.45 5.09
N LEU A 165 -15.87 2.15 5.11
CA LEU A 165 -16.93 2.94 5.74
C LEU A 165 -17.49 2.13 6.91
N LEU A 166 -17.54 2.73 8.10
CA LEU A 166 -18.07 2.09 9.30
C LEU A 166 -19.45 2.66 9.61
N LEU A 167 -20.44 1.76 9.71
CA LEU A 167 -21.86 2.06 9.82
C LEU A 167 -22.49 1.36 11.03
N HIS A 168 -23.55 1.98 11.55
CA HIS A 168 -24.42 1.37 12.56
C HIS A 168 -25.26 0.23 11.95
N PRO A 169 -25.53 -0.86 12.68
CA PRO A 169 -26.33 -1.99 12.20
C PRO A 169 -27.73 -1.58 11.70
N ASP A 170 -28.38 -0.62 12.36
CA ASP A 170 -29.73 -0.18 11.95
C ASP A 170 -29.78 0.50 10.58
N ASN A 171 -28.63 0.97 10.07
CA ASN A 171 -28.55 1.53 8.73
C ASN A 171 -28.17 0.49 7.69
N THR A 172 -27.69 -0.69 8.09
CA THR A 172 -27.26 -1.73 7.17
C THR A 172 -28.32 -2.79 6.96
N LYS A 173 -28.41 -3.28 5.73
CA LYS A 173 -29.38 -4.29 5.30
C LYS A 173 -28.82 -5.13 4.18
N HIS A 174 -29.40 -6.31 3.97
CA HIS A 174 -28.98 -7.23 2.91
C HIS A 174 -27.50 -7.63 2.97
N LEU A 175 -26.92 -7.62 4.17
CA LEU A 175 -25.61 -8.16 4.50
C LEU A 175 -25.79 -9.52 5.17
N GLN A 176 -25.01 -10.50 4.75
CA GLN A 176 -25.00 -11.83 5.33
C GLN A 176 -23.59 -12.18 5.81
N VAL A 177 -23.49 -12.58 7.08
CA VAL A 177 -22.23 -13.06 7.67
C VAL A 177 -21.80 -14.41 7.10
N ASP A 178 -20.51 -14.65 7.04
CA ASP A 178 -19.97 -15.99 6.79
C ASP A 178 -20.34 -16.94 7.95
N GLU A 179 -21.40 -17.70 7.77
CA GLU A 179 -21.92 -18.65 8.75
C GLU A 179 -20.90 -19.74 9.14
N ALA A 180 -20.06 -20.17 8.19
CA ALA A 180 -19.04 -21.17 8.48
C ALA A 180 -17.97 -20.60 9.43
N ARG A 181 -17.57 -19.35 9.21
CA ARG A 181 -16.66 -18.67 10.13
C ARG A 181 -17.33 -18.37 11.47
N LEU A 182 -18.57 -17.88 11.48
CA LEU A 182 -19.31 -17.57 12.70
C LEU A 182 -19.38 -18.77 13.65
N ARG A 183 -19.64 -19.98 13.13
CA ARG A 183 -19.66 -21.23 13.91
C ARG A 183 -18.31 -21.62 14.49
N ASN A 184 -17.22 -21.26 13.79
CA ASN A 184 -15.86 -21.63 14.18
C ASN A 184 -15.19 -20.58 15.08
N VAL A 185 -15.89 -19.49 15.43
CA VAL A 185 -15.36 -18.48 16.35
C VAL A 185 -15.22 -19.06 17.75
N ASN A 186 -14.01 -19.02 18.29
CA ASN A 186 -13.79 -19.20 19.71
C ASN A 186 -14.06 -17.88 20.44
N TRP A 187 -15.21 -17.80 21.10
CA TRP A 187 -15.65 -16.62 21.83
C TRP A 187 -14.94 -16.44 23.18
N ASP A 188 -14.36 -17.53 23.72
CA ASP A 188 -13.73 -17.54 25.04
C ASP A 188 -12.25 -17.12 24.98
N GLN A 189 -11.69 -16.96 23.77
CA GLN A 189 -10.28 -16.60 23.55
C GLN A 189 -10.12 -15.29 22.79
N GLY A 190 -9.48 -14.29 23.40
CA GLY A 190 -9.13 -13.02 22.77
C GLY A 190 -10.05 -11.86 23.19
N LEU A 191 -10.37 -10.96 22.26
CA LEU A 191 -11.22 -9.79 22.50
C LEU A 191 -12.69 -10.22 22.80
N GLN A 192 -13.54 -9.31 23.25
CA GLN A 192 -14.98 -9.62 23.44
C GLN A 192 -15.78 -9.63 22.14
N THR A 193 -15.26 -8.94 21.12
CA THR A 193 -15.92 -8.76 19.83
C THR A 193 -15.10 -9.41 18.72
N ARG A 194 -15.76 -9.80 17.62
CA ARG A 194 -15.10 -10.44 16.48
C ARG A 194 -15.54 -9.80 15.18
N TRP A 195 -14.56 -9.40 14.38
CA TRP A 195 -14.78 -9.01 13.00
C TRP A 195 -14.92 -10.26 12.13
N LEU A 196 -16.05 -10.40 11.45
CA LEU A 196 -16.36 -11.54 10.61
C LEU A 196 -16.74 -11.07 9.21
N PRO A 197 -16.30 -11.77 8.15
CA PRO A 197 -16.65 -11.41 6.78
C PRO A 197 -18.17 -11.33 6.57
N VAL A 198 -18.60 -10.30 5.83
CA VAL A 198 -19.98 -10.16 5.35
C VAL A 198 -20.02 -10.02 3.84
N HIS A 199 -21.06 -10.58 3.25
CA HIS A 199 -21.30 -10.62 1.83
C HIS A 199 -22.66 -10.02 1.49
N CYS A 200 -22.84 -9.61 0.24
CA CYS A 200 -24.14 -9.17 -0.24
C CYS A 200 -25.10 -10.37 -0.29
N GLN A 201 -26.25 -10.26 0.37
CA GLN A 201 -27.27 -11.33 0.38
C GLN A 201 -27.82 -11.66 -1.01
N GLN A 202 -27.82 -10.70 -1.93
CA GLN A 202 -28.37 -10.90 -3.28
C GLN A 202 -27.40 -11.63 -4.23
N CYS A 203 -26.12 -11.23 -4.28
CA CYS A 203 -25.18 -11.76 -5.27
C CYS A 203 -23.99 -12.53 -4.67
N GLY A 204 -23.85 -12.54 -3.35
CA GLY A 204 -22.76 -13.22 -2.65
C GLY A 204 -21.39 -12.53 -2.73
N ALA A 205 -21.30 -11.32 -3.31
CA ALA A 205 -20.03 -10.57 -3.36
C ALA A 205 -19.51 -10.25 -1.95
N ASP A 206 -18.19 -10.35 -1.75
CA ASP A 206 -17.51 -9.91 -0.53
C ASP A 206 -17.64 -8.39 -0.39
N ILE A 207 -18.29 -7.92 0.69
CA ILE A 207 -18.57 -6.49 0.91
C ILE A 207 -17.67 -5.90 1.99
N GLY A 208 -17.37 -6.66 3.03
CA GLY A 208 -16.74 -6.11 4.21
C GLY A 208 -16.73 -7.06 5.39
N GLU A 209 -16.81 -6.49 6.59
CA GLU A 209 -16.82 -7.22 7.85
C GLU A 209 -17.89 -6.67 8.81
N GLY A 210 -18.57 -7.55 9.52
CA GLY A 210 -19.44 -7.21 10.64
C GLY A 210 -18.73 -7.46 11.96
N GLN A 211 -18.89 -6.57 12.93
CA GLN A 211 -18.41 -6.79 14.28
C GLN A 211 -19.50 -7.44 15.11
N TYR A 212 -19.23 -8.62 15.66
CA TYR A 212 -20.19 -9.40 16.44
C TYR A 212 -19.74 -9.56 17.88
N LYS A 213 -20.71 -9.60 18.80
CA LYS A 213 -20.56 -9.97 20.20
C LYS A 213 -21.63 -10.99 20.56
N ARG A 214 -21.36 -11.91 21.49
CA ARG A 214 -22.42 -12.75 22.07
C ARG A 214 -23.29 -11.94 23.01
N ASP A 215 -24.59 -11.98 22.78
CA ASP A 215 -25.58 -11.48 23.74
C ASP A 215 -25.70 -12.41 24.96
N GLU A 216 -26.54 -12.03 25.91
CA GLU A 216 -26.80 -12.80 27.15
C GLU A 216 -27.35 -14.21 26.87
N ASN A 217 -27.99 -14.42 25.71
CA ASN A 217 -28.53 -15.70 25.27
C ASN A 217 -27.51 -16.52 24.45
N GLY A 218 -26.28 -16.02 24.27
CA GLY A 218 -25.25 -16.64 23.46
C GLY A 218 -25.43 -16.47 21.95
N THR A 219 -26.39 -15.65 21.52
CA THR A 219 -26.65 -15.35 20.11
C THR A 219 -25.70 -14.25 19.62
N PRO A 220 -25.10 -14.38 18.43
CA PRO A 220 -24.27 -13.32 17.87
C PRO A 220 -25.10 -12.08 17.51
N ALA A 221 -24.83 -10.96 18.19
CA ALA A 221 -25.39 -9.65 17.91
C ALA A 221 -24.40 -8.81 17.11
N LEU A 222 -24.87 -8.20 16.01
CA LEU A 222 -24.09 -7.28 15.17
C LEU A 222 -24.01 -5.91 15.84
N LEU A 223 -22.79 -5.39 16.03
CA LEU A 223 -22.52 -4.10 16.67
C LEU A 223 -22.16 -3.00 15.67
N ALA A 224 -21.51 -3.35 14.56
CA ALA A 224 -21.13 -2.41 13.51
C ALA A 224 -20.82 -3.14 12.20
N SER A 225 -20.91 -2.44 11.08
CA SER A 225 -20.54 -2.96 9.76
C SER A 225 -19.44 -2.10 9.13
N LYS A 226 -18.29 -2.71 8.80
CA LYS A 226 -17.25 -2.14 7.94
C LYS A 226 -17.54 -2.55 6.51
N LEU A 227 -17.82 -1.60 5.61
CA LEU A 227 -17.95 -1.86 4.18
C LEU A 227 -16.69 -1.37 3.47
N TYR A 228 -16.04 -2.23 2.69
CA TYR A 228 -14.85 -1.82 1.94
C TYR A 228 -15.25 -0.90 0.79
N LYS A 229 -14.59 0.27 0.65
CA LYS A 229 -15.01 1.25 -0.35
C LYS A 229 -14.89 0.69 -1.78
N TYR A 230 -13.91 -0.19 -2.03
CA TYR A 230 -13.76 -0.86 -3.34
C TYR A 230 -14.86 -1.89 -3.65
N ALA A 231 -15.64 -2.33 -2.67
CA ALA A 231 -16.71 -3.32 -2.85
C ALA A 231 -18.10 -2.66 -2.97
N VAL A 232 -18.19 -1.37 -2.70
CA VAL A 232 -19.44 -0.61 -2.72
C VAL A 232 -19.40 0.52 -3.75
N SER A 233 -20.57 1.06 -4.05
CA SER A 233 -20.75 2.28 -4.82
C SER A 233 -21.67 3.22 -4.06
N ILE A 234 -21.47 4.52 -4.25
CA ILE A 234 -22.32 5.55 -3.68
C ILE A 234 -22.94 6.30 -4.86
N PRO A 235 -24.27 6.26 -5.06
CA PRO A 235 -24.90 6.85 -6.24
C PRO A 235 -24.61 8.34 -6.46
N SER A 236 -24.34 9.10 -5.39
CA SER A 236 -23.95 10.51 -5.46
C SER A 236 -22.48 10.75 -5.86
N GLN A 237 -21.68 9.69 -5.97
CA GLN A 237 -20.25 9.76 -6.30
C GLN A 237 -19.97 9.18 -7.69
N THR A 238 -19.02 9.78 -8.40
CA THR A 238 -18.58 9.34 -9.74
C THR A 238 -17.27 8.55 -9.71
N SER A 239 -16.49 8.64 -8.64
CA SER A 239 -15.26 7.88 -8.48
C SER A 239 -15.53 6.42 -8.13
N CYS A 240 -14.73 5.52 -8.68
CA CYS A 240 -14.86 4.08 -8.49
C CYS A 240 -13.54 3.53 -7.88
N PRO A 241 -13.39 3.52 -6.54
CA PRO A 241 -12.18 3.04 -5.88
C PRO A 241 -11.86 1.60 -6.29
N VAL A 242 -10.66 1.30 -6.79
CA VAL A 242 -10.30 -0.07 -7.19
C VAL A 242 -9.58 -0.81 -6.07
N PHE A 243 -9.73 -2.14 -6.01
CA PHE A 243 -9.12 -2.97 -4.96
C PHE A 243 -7.61 -2.74 -4.80
N MET A 244 -6.89 -2.51 -5.91
CA MET A 244 -5.44 -2.30 -5.88
C MET A 244 -5.02 -1.04 -5.12
N ASP A 245 -5.83 0.03 -5.12
CA ASP A 245 -5.52 1.24 -4.36
C ASP A 245 -5.55 0.95 -2.86
N PHE A 246 -6.46 0.08 -2.43
CA PHE A 246 -6.73 -0.27 -1.05
C PHE A 246 -5.67 -1.26 -0.55
N LEU A 247 -5.34 -2.26 -1.36
CA LEU A 247 -4.23 -3.16 -1.09
C LEU A 247 -2.93 -2.36 -0.93
N THR A 248 -2.66 -1.40 -1.83
CA THR A 248 -1.46 -0.56 -1.75
C THR A 248 -1.49 0.30 -0.48
N HIS A 249 -2.64 0.89 -0.14
CA HIS A 249 -2.81 1.66 1.08
C HIS A 249 -2.53 0.83 2.33
N ASP A 250 -3.07 -0.38 2.43
CA ASP A 250 -2.87 -1.27 3.58
C ASP A 250 -1.40 -1.69 3.71
N LEU A 251 -0.74 -2.03 2.60
CA LEU A 251 0.69 -2.40 2.60
C LEU A 251 1.58 -1.24 3.06
N VAL A 252 1.34 -0.03 2.53
CA VAL A 252 2.12 1.17 2.90
C VAL A 252 1.82 1.58 4.34
N SER A 253 0.56 1.53 4.77
CA SER A 253 0.15 1.82 6.15
C SER A 253 0.81 0.87 7.14
N ALA A 254 0.79 -0.44 6.87
CA ALA A 254 1.44 -1.44 7.72
C ALA A 254 2.98 -1.27 7.76
N ALA A 255 3.58 -0.90 6.64
CA ALA A 255 5.02 -0.59 6.59
C ALA A 255 5.37 0.64 7.42
N LYS A 256 4.59 1.73 7.29
CA LYS A 256 4.79 2.98 8.04
C LYS A 256 4.53 2.83 9.54
N ALA A 257 3.41 2.20 9.91
CA ALA A 257 2.95 2.13 11.30
C ALA A 257 3.62 1.01 12.11
N HIS A 258 3.96 -0.11 11.46
CA HIS A 258 4.39 -1.33 12.14
C HIS A 258 5.73 -1.87 11.66
N ALA A 259 6.46 -1.15 10.78
CA ALA A 259 7.69 -1.63 10.15
C ALA A 259 7.53 -3.05 9.55
N THR A 260 6.33 -3.35 9.04
CA THR A 260 5.99 -4.65 8.48
C THR A 260 6.15 -4.60 6.96
N TYR A 261 7.06 -5.43 6.44
CA TYR A 261 7.44 -5.44 5.02
C TYR A 261 7.22 -6.80 4.35
N ARG A 262 6.74 -7.79 5.11
CA ARG A 262 6.52 -9.17 4.64
C ARG A 262 5.05 -9.47 4.81
N PHE A 263 4.39 -9.83 3.72
CA PHE A 263 2.96 -10.05 3.70
C PHE A 263 2.65 -11.43 3.11
N LEU A 264 1.65 -12.08 3.70
CA LEU A 264 1.10 -13.35 3.26
C LEU A 264 -0.28 -13.07 2.66
N ILE A 265 -0.47 -13.43 1.39
CA ILE A 265 -1.79 -13.41 0.78
C ILE A 265 -2.39 -14.80 0.94
N GLN A 266 -3.44 -14.90 1.74
CA GLN A 266 -4.10 -16.16 2.03
C GLN A 266 -5.57 -16.11 1.60
N GLY A 267 -6.07 -17.23 1.09
CA GLY A 267 -7.47 -17.35 0.76
C GLY A 267 -8.32 -17.35 2.02
N ARG A 268 -9.35 -16.52 2.03
CA ARG A 268 -10.23 -16.37 3.20
C ARG A 268 -10.97 -17.67 3.54
N LYS A 269 -11.29 -18.53 2.57
CA LYS A 269 -12.10 -19.75 2.80
C LYS A 269 -11.27 -20.98 3.13
N ASP A 270 -10.12 -21.15 2.50
CA ASP A 270 -9.28 -22.34 2.60
C ASP A 270 -8.04 -22.13 3.49
N ASN A 271 -7.78 -20.89 3.93
CA ASN A 271 -6.55 -20.47 4.62
C ASN A 271 -5.27 -20.86 3.85
N LYS A 272 -5.40 -21.14 2.54
CA LYS A 272 -4.27 -21.52 1.71
C LYS A 272 -3.46 -20.27 1.40
N THR A 273 -2.14 -20.35 1.54
CA THR A 273 -1.26 -19.27 1.10
C THR A 273 -1.15 -19.29 -0.43
N TYR A 274 -1.52 -18.18 -1.05
CA TYR A 274 -1.46 -17.99 -2.50
C TYR A 274 -0.22 -17.22 -2.92
N ALA A 275 0.22 -16.24 -2.12
CA ALA A 275 1.40 -15.45 -2.41
C ALA A 275 2.13 -14.99 -1.15
N LEU A 276 3.44 -14.77 -1.31
CA LEU A 276 4.32 -14.09 -0.38
C LEU A 276 4.76 -12.79 -1.05
N MET A 277 4.56 -11.66 -0.38
CA MET A 277 4.94 -10.35 -0.89
C MET A 277 5.95 -9.70 0.03
N TRP A 278 7.00 -9.14 -0.55
CA TRP A 278 7.98 -8.32 0.14
C TRP A 278 7.91 -6.90 -0.40
N LEU A 279 7.63 -5.95 0.49
CA LEU A 279 7.70 -4.53 0.18
C LEU A 279 9.10 -4.03 0.50
N PHE A 280 9.99 -4.03 -0.49
CA PHE A 280 11.33 -3.47 -0.35
C PHE A 280 11.30 -1.98 -0.66
N ASN A 281 11.97 -1.16 0.17
CA ASN A 281 12.36 0.20 -0.20
C ASN A 281 11.22 1.04 -0.80
N TRP A 282 10.07 1.09 -0.13
CA TRP A 282 8.85 1.76 -0.62
C TRP A 282 9.01 3.27 -0.87
N ASP A 283 10.10 3.86 -0.37
CA ASP A 283 10.45 5.28 -0.51
C ASP A 283 11.67 5.53 -1.44
N THR A 284 12.06 4.53 -2.24
CA THR A 284 13.18 4.64 -3.17
C THR A 284 12.72 4.97 -4.58
N ASN A 285 13.12 6.15 -5.09
CA ASN A 285 12.97 6.48 -6.50
C ASN A 285 14.24 6.10 -7.26
N ILE A 286 14.09 5.42 -8.40
CA ILE A 286 15.20 5.06 -9.28
C ILE A 286 15.40 6.16 -10.33
N ILE A 287 16.62 6.64 -10.50
CA ILE A 287 17.03 7.64 -11.49
C ILE A 287 18.11 7.02 -12.37
N TYR A 288 17.95 7.05 -13.69
CA TYR A 288 18.94 6.48 -14.60
C TYR A 288 18.80 7.11 -16.00
N ASN A 289 19.86 7.06 -16.80
CA ASN A 289 19.91 7.66 -18.14
C ASN A 289 20.07 6.64 -19.28
N HIS A 290 19.75 5.37 -19.01
CA HIS A 290 19.89 4.24 -19.95
C HIS A 290 21.31 4.04 -20.54
N GLY A 291 22.35 4.66 -19.96
CA GLY A 291 23.72 4.51 -20.46
C GLY A 291 24.37 3.17 -20.10
N PHE A 292 23.88 2.48 -19.06
CA PHE A 292 24.26 1.10 -18.78
C PHE A 292 23.46 0.17 -19.69
N GLN A 293 24.06 -0.21 -20.82
CA GLN A 293 23.48 -1.18 -21.75
C GLN A 293 24.15 -2.53 -21.54
N ASP A 294 23.35 -3.59 -21.40
CA ASP A 294 23.86 -4.95 -21.46
C ASP A 294 24.45 -5.17 -22.84
N GLY A 295 25.77 -5.36 -22.91
CA GLY A 295 26.48 -5.66 -24.14
C GLY A 295 25.97 -6.97 -24.71
N GLY A 296 24.99 -6.89 -25.61
CA GLY A 296 24.53 -7.99 -26.45
C GLY A 296 25.63 -8.41 -27.42
N SER A 297 26.71 -9.00 -26.91
CA SER A 297 27.52 -9.90 -27.72
C SER A 297 26.70 -11.18 -27.89
N ALA A 298 25.88 -11.19 -28.93
CA ALA A 298 25.36 -12.42 -29.51
C ALA A 298 26.56 -13.28 -29.91
N VAL A 299 27.02 -14.14 -29.00
CA VAL A 299 27.87 -15.26 -29.35
C VAL A 299 26.99 -16.18 -30.19
N HIS A 300 27.06 -15.97 -31.50
CA HIS A 300 26.58 -16.90 -32.50
C HIS A 300 27.39 -18.19 -32.32
N HIS A 301 26.92 -19.08 -31.45
CA HIS A 301 27.36 -20.47 -31.50
C HIS A 301 26.83 -21.02 -32.82
N LYS A 302 27.71 -21.05 -33.82
CA LYS A 302 27.49 -21.73 -35.10
C LYS A 302 26.93 -23.11 -34.78
N ARG A 303 25.65 -23.32 -35.10
CA ARG A 303 25.11 -24.66 -35.33
C ARG A 303 25.92 -25.25 -36.47
N GLY A 304 26.91 -26.07 -36.14
CA GLY A 304 27.52 -26.98 -37.08
C GLY A 304 26.45 -27.97 -37.52
N LYS A 305 25.88 -27.73 -38.71
CA LYS A 305 25.11 -28.74 -39.43
C LYS A 305 25.90 -29.14 -40.67
N ASP A 306 25.93 -30.45 -40.84
CA ASP A 306 26.22 -31.21 -42.04
C ASP A 306 27.68 -31.57 -42.34
N ARG A 307 28.00 -32.84 -42.07
CA ARG A 307 28.20 -33.79 -43.17
C ARG A 307 27.63 -35.16 -42.85
N ASN A 308 27.10 -35.72 -43.91
CA ASN A 308 26.08 -36.74 -44.00
C ASN A 308 26.72 -38.12 -44.27
N ALA A 309 25.93 -39.15 -43.98
CA ALA A 309 25.81 -40.41 -44.72
C ALA A 309 26.87 -41.54 -44.58
N LYS A 310 26.34 -42.64 -44.00
CA LYS A 310 26.28 -44.01 -44.55
C LYS A 310 27.57 -44.82 -44.75
N ARG A 311 27.64 -45.96 -44.04
CA ARG A 311 27.91 -47.35 -44.48
C ARG A 311 28.20 -48.17 -43.20
N GLY A 312 27.72 -49.37 -42.95
CA GLY A 312 26.93 -50.36 -43.69
C GLY A 312 26.71 -51.58 -42.76
N ARG A 313 25.72 -52.40 -43.09
CA ARG A 313 25.40 -53.68 -42.45
C ARG A 313 26.59 -54.65 -42.45
N SER A 314 26.78 -55.35 -41.35
CA SER A 314 26.82 -56.83 -41.23
C SER A 314 27.01 -57.19 -39.77
#